data_AF-A0A969S0Y6-F1
#
_entry.id   AF-A0A969S0Y6-F1
#
_cell.length_a   1.000
_cell.length_b   1.000
_cell.length_c   1.000
_cell.angle_alpha   90.00
_cell.angle_beta   90.00
_cell.angle_gamma   90.00
#
_symmetry.space_group_name_H-M   'P 1'
#
loop_
_entity.id
_entity.type
_entity.pdbx_description
1 polymer ?
#
loop_
_entity_poly.entity_id
_entity_poly.type
_entity_poly.pdbx_seq_one_letter_code
_entity_poly.pdbx_strand_id
1 'polypeptide(L)'
;MKRPPAQKLLAQVLAGAILSLCLFNMVLAPLQASAASPAARNNTGRSAAPWKAPKQGIPGSREDGGTRAQAGGMSVLSPRNGVIALATAQPSLMTHLDASMASRNLKLLVTDESGGIQYEKTFKVAGKTGLFRLDLGDRGAGAMRANQDYTWFLSALPENPNSLNFDTSQNPTLSGKLRRLSPGECGSLSAETARRLAKAEPLQQARIVYEELGYWHESAAILSQVIADPKTSAAAKEEARRAWGQVMNQGGHPEFTQQMPIPSPLVEMKR
;
A
#
# COMPACT_ATOMS: atom_id res chain seq x y z
N MET A 1 -36.00 40.94 60.32
CA MET A 1 -37.32 40.63 59.74
C MET A 1 -37.42 39.12 59.50
N LYS A 2 -38.43 38.49 60.14
CA LYS A 2 -39.16 37.24 59.82
C LYS A 2 -38.45 36.04 59.16
N ARG A 3 -38.15 35.02 60.00
CA ARG A 3 -38.50 33.56 59.97
C ARG A 3 -38.90 32.86 58.63
N PRO A 4 -38.84 31.51 58.52
CA PRO A 4 -37.72 30.55 58.65
C PRO A 4 -37.85 29.42 57.57
N PRO A 5 -37.14 28.26 57.65
CA PRO A 5 -37.13 27.20 56.63
C PRO A 5 -38.11 26.05 56.93
N ALA A 6 -38.46 25.27 55.92
CA ALA A 6 -39.24 24.03 56.01
C ALA A 6 -39.10 23.26 54.68
N GLN A 7 -39.13 21.94 54.57
CA GLN A 7 -39.04 20.79 55.47
C GLN A 7 -39.22 19.56 54.54
N LYS A 8 -38.55 18.44 54.86
CA LYS A 8 -38.96 17.03 54.61
C LYS A 8 -38.95 16.56 53.13
N LEU A 9 -38.37 15.42 52.78
CA LEU A 9 -38.65 14.02 53.18
C LEU A 9 -37.35 13.20 52.92
N LEU A 10 -36.73 12.38 53.80
CA LEU A 10 -37.17 11.11 54.44
C LEU A 10 -37.92 10.19 53.44
N ALA A 11 -37.60 8.93 53.17
CA ALA A 11 -36.71 7.95 53.75
C ALA A 11 -36.68 6.68 52.85
N GLN A 12 -35.69 5.80 53.08
CA GLN A 12 -35.79 4.33 53.20
C GLN A 12 -36.22 3.46 51.99
N VAL A 13 -35.32 2.59 51.48
CA VAL A 13 -34.98 1.20 51.90
C VAL A 13 -36.03 0.16 51.49
N LEU A 14 -35.62 -0.78 50.62
CA LEU A 14 -35.99 -2.22 50.59
C LEU A 14 -35.27 -2.84 49.36
N ALA A 15 -34.14 -3.53 49.49
CA ALA A 15 -33.98 -4.91 49.97
C ALA A 15 -35.01 -5.87 49.33
N GLY A 16 -34.55 -6.66 48.36
CA GLY A 16 -35.36 -7.70 47.70
C GLY A 16 -34.49 -8.67 46.93
N ALA A 17 -33.91 -9.64 47.66
CA ALA A 17 -33.29 -10.82 47.10
C ALA A 17 -34.38 -11.82 46.66
N ILE A 18 -34.31 -12.33 45.42
CA ILE A 18 -34.95 -13.60 45.07
C ILE A 18 -33.95 -14.46 44.31
N LEU A 19 -33.50 -15.46 45.05
CA LEU A 19 -32.83 -16.69 44.66
C LEU A 19 -33.75 -17.49 43.72
N SER A 20 -33.30 -17.86 42.52
CA SER A 20 -33.96 -18.91 41.74
C SER A 20 -32.95 -19.93 41.24
N LEU A 21 -32.93 -21.01 41.99
CA LEU A 21 -32.25 -22.27 41.78
C LEU A 21 -32.93 -23.02 40.61
N CYS A 22 -32.19 -23.36 39.56
CA CYS A 22 -32.55 -24.48 38.68
C CYS A 22 -31.32 -25.38 38.51
N LEU A 23 -31.24 -26.36 39.41
CA LEU A 23 -30.53 -27.63 39.24
C LEU A 23 -31.43 -28.60 38.45
N PHE A 24 -30.83 -29.71 37.97
CA PHE A 24 -31.34 -30.77 37.08
C PHE A 24 -31.18 -30.45 35.58
N ASN A 25 -30.48 -31.23 34.74
CA ASN A 25 -30.23 -32.68 34.79
C ASN A 25 -28.91 -33.07 34.13
N MET A 26 -28.35 -34.13 34.71
CA MET A 26 -27.18 -34.90 34.36
C MET A 26 -27.56 -35.92 33.27
N VAL A 27 -26.85 -35.95 32.13
CA VAL A 27 -26.85 -37.11 31.22
C VAL A 27 -25.40 -37.46 30.90
N LEU A 28 -24.97 -38.58 31.49
CA LEU A 28 -23.78 -39.33 31.09
C LEU A 28 -24.09 -40.06 29.78
N ALA A 29 -23.22 -39.93 28.78
CA ALA A 29 -23.13 -40.85 27.65
C ALA A 29 -21.80 -41.64 27.75
N PRO A 30 -21.80 -42.94 27.40
CA PRO A 30 -20.66 -43.83 27.60
C PRO A 30 -19.55 -43.68 26.55
N LEU A 31 -18.37 -44.16 26.95
CA LEU A 31 -17.16 -44.33 26.17
C LEU A 31 -17.40 -45.00 24.81
N GLN A 32 -16.82 -44.43 23.75
CA GLN A 32 -16.34 -45.20 22.62
C GLN A 32 -14.82 -45.07 22.54
N ALA A 33 -14.15 -46.16 22.90
CA ALA A 33 -12.77 -46.41 22.53
C ALA A 33 -12.73 -46.77 21.04
N SER A 34 -11.96 -46.01 20.25
CA SER A 34 -11.53 -46.43 18.93
C SER A 34 -10.01 -46.58 18.93
N ALA A 35 -9.57 -47.76 18.52
CA ALA A 35 -8.19 -48.21 18.55
C ALA A 35 -7.35 -47.61 17.40
N ALA A 36 -6.13 -47.22 17.76
CA ALA A 36 -4.84 -47.32 17.04
C ALA A 36 -4.67 -46.82 15.57
N SER A 37 -3.81 -45.78 15.48
CA SER A 37 -2.63 -45.59 14.59
C SER A 37 -2.83 -45.27 13.09
N PRO A 38 -1.87 -44.58 12.39
CA PRO A 38 -0.46 -44.33 12.75
C PRO A 38 0.00 -42.85 12.66
N ALA A 39 1.27 -42.64 12.99
CA ALA A 39 2.02 -41.38 12.92
C ALA A 39 1.85 -40.61 11.60
N ALA A 40 1.66 -39.28 11.70
CA ALA A 40 1.92 -38.37 10.60
C ALA A 40 2.37 -36.98 11.10
N ARG A 41 3.67 -36.75 10.98
CA ARG A 41 4.37 -35.49 10.68
C ARG A 41 4.04 -34.27 11.55
N ASN A 42 5.03 -33.92 12.37
CA ASN A 42 5.39 -32.54 12.65
C ASN A 42 5.45 -31.74 11.33
N ASN A 43 4.43 -30.93 11.06
CA ASN A 43 4.45 -29.98 9.95
C ASN A 43 5.04 -28.66 10.47
N THR A 44 6.36 -28.64 10.64
CA THR A 44 7.17 -27.42 10.63
C THR A 44 7.11 -26.86 9.21
N GLY A 45 6.10 -26.06 8.96
CA GLY A 45 5.84 -25.48 7.66
C GLY A 45 4.48 -24.81 7.68
N ARG A 46 4.39 -23.66 8.33
CA ARG A 46 3.28 -22.73 8.15
C ARG A 46 3.32 -22.33 6.68
N SER A 47 2.71 -23.15 5.82
CA SER A 47 2.49 -22.85 4.42
C SER A 47 1.61 -21.61 4.42
N ALA A 48 2.23 -20.45 4.24
CA ALA A 48 1.50 -19.21 4.05
C ALA A 48 0.51 -19.47 2.91
N ALA A 49 -0.77 -19.20 3.17
CA ALA A 49 -1.82 -19.47 2.19
C ALA A 49 -1.39 -18.90 0.83
N PRO A 50 -1.63 -19.62 -0.28
CA PRO A 50 -1.24 -19.12 -1.60
C PRO A 50 -1.88 -17.74 -1.83
N TRP A 51 -1.13 -16.82 -2.40
CA TRP A 51 -1.60 -15.48 -2.72
C TRP A 51 -2.81 -15.56 -3.65
N LYS A 52 -3.89 -14.88 -3.30
CA LYS A 52 -5.17 -14.95 -4.03
C LYS A 52 -5.38 -13.69 -4.86
N ALA A 53 -5.93 -13.86 -6.07
CA ALA A 53 -6.38 -12.71 -6.84
C ALA A 53 -7.43 -11.91 -6.05
N PRO A 54 -7.55 -10.59 -6.27
CA PRO A 54 -8.50 -9.75 -5.56
C PRO A 54 -9.93 -10.27 -5.65
N LYS A 55 -10.71 -10.16 -4.57
CA LYS A 55 -12.13 -10.60 -4.54
C LYS A 55 -13.10 -9.70 -5.32
N GLN A 56 -12.66 -8.51 -5.74
CA GLN A 56 -13.48 -7.64 -6.60
C GLN A 56 -13.42 -8.18 -8.02
N GLY A 57 -14.59 -8.49 -8.58
CA GLY A 57 -14.72 -8.98 -9.95
C GLY A 57 -13.93 -8.09 -10.90
N ILE A 58 -13.09 -8.72 -11.72
CA ILE A 58 -12.31 -8.10 -12.79
C ILE A 58 -13.23 -7.13 -13.53
N PRO A 59 -12.99 -5.80 -13.53
CA PRO A 59 -13.66 -4.93 -14.48
C PRO A 59 -13.27 -5.45 -15.86
N GLY A 60 -14.25 -6.02 -16.57
CA GLY A 60 -14.02 -6.70 -17.82
C GLY A 60 -13.40 -5.74 -18.84
N SER A 61 -12.21 -6.08 -19.33
CA SER A 61 -11.97 -6.22 -20.76
C SER A 61 -10.68 -6.99 -21.00
N ARG A 62 -10.79 -8.05 -21.80
CA ARG A 62 -9.67 -8.63 -22.54
C ARG A 62 -9.39 -7.71 -23.75
N GLU A 63 -8.15 -7.78 -24.21
CA GLU A 63 -7.56 -7.05 -25.34
C GLU A 63 -6.89 -5.70 -25.00
N ASP A 64 -5.63 -5.65 -25.44
CA ASP A 64 -4.58 -4.64 -25.39
C ASP A 64 -3.99 -4.18 -24.05
N GLY A 65 -2.66 -4.22 -24.01
CA GLY A 65 -1.79 -4.13 -22.83
C GLY A 65 -1.93 -2.84 -22.03
N GLY A 66 -1.58 -2.91 -20.74
CA GLY A 66 -1.59 -1.77 -19.83
C GLY A 66 -0.87 -0.57 -20.45
N THR A 67 -1.53 0.59 -20.43
CA THR A 67 -0.99 1.84 -20.96
C THR A 67 0.25 2.22 -20.16
N ARG A 68 1.42 1.98 -20.77
CA ARG A 68 2.73 2.40 -20.27
C ARG A 68 2.83 3.89 -20.50
N ALA A 69 2.93 4.70 -19.45
CA ALA A 69 3.41 6.06 -19.63
C ALA A 69 4.93 5.97 -19.82
N GLN A 70 5.39 6.28 -21.04
CA GLN A 70 6.79 6.29 -21.44
C GLN A 70 7.12 7.65 -22.06
N ALA A 71 8.24 8.24 -21.66
CA ALA A 71 8.73 9.50 -22.20
C ALA A 71 10.25 9.54 -22.09
N GLY A 72 10.95 9.71 -23.23
CA GLY A 72 12.39 9.99 -23.29
C GLY A 72 13.24 9.14 -22.35
N GLY A 73 13.13 7.82 -22.46
CA GLY A 73 13.89 6.85 -21.67
C GLY A 73 13.42 6.63 -20.23
N MET A 74 12.32 7.25 -19.83
CA MET A 74 11.63 7.00 -18.57
C MET A 74 10.33 6.23 -18.82
N SER A 75 9.96 5.33 -17.91
CA SER A 75 8.61 4.78 -17.83
C SER A 75 8.16 4.61 -16.38
N VAL A 76 6.85 4.64 -16.14
CA VAL A 76 6.26 4.33 -14.84
C VAL A 76 5.41 3.06 -14.96
N LEU A 77 5.43 2.25 -13.91
CA LEU A 77 4.48 1.17 -13.74
C LEU A 77 3.21 1.81 -13.18
N SER A 78 2.17 1.93 -13.99
CA SER A 78 0.91 2.53 -13.58
C SER A 78 -0.26 1.64 -13.94
N PRO A 79 -1.33 1.61 -13.13
CA PRO A 79 -2.57 0.94 -13.51
C PRO A 79 -3.12 1.49 -14.83
N ARG A 80 -3.90 0.68 -15.56
CA ARG A 80 -4.47 1.03 -16.87
C ARG A 80 -5.29 2.33 -16.85
N ASN A 81 -5.98 2.62 -15.75
CA ASN A 81 -6.77 3.83 -15.58
C ASN A 81 -5.92 5.08 -15.24
N GLY A 82 -4.60 4.96 -15.13
CA GLY A 82 -3.68 6.06 -14.80
C GLY A 82 -3.76 6.55 -13.35
N VAL A 83 -4.53 5.88 -12.49
CA VAL A 83 -4.73 6.25 -11.08
C VAL A 83 -4.13 5.17 -10.18
N ILE A 84 -3.12 5.54 -9.41
CA ILE A 84 -2.56 4.70 -8.36
C ILE A 84 -3.38 4.93 -7.08
N ALA A 85 -4.15 3.93 -6.68
CA ALA A 85 -4.87 3.93 -5.41
C ALA A 85 -3.92 3.58 -4.26
N LEU A 86 -4.10 4.26 -3.12
CA LEU A 86 -3.27 4.13 -1.93
C LEU A 86 -4.16 3.88 -0.70
N ALA A 87 -3.86 2.81 0.03
CA ALA A 87 -4.39 2.54 1.35
C ALA A 87 -3.58 3.25 2.44
N THR A 88 -2.29 3.54 2.18
CA THR A 88 -1.38 4.22 3.11
C THR A 88 -1.19 5.69 2.76
N ALA A 89 -0.63 6.45 3.71
CA ALA A 89 -0.44 7.89 3.56
C ALA A 89 0.82 8.29 2.79
N GLN A 90 1.76 7.36 2.63
CA GLN A 90 3.08 7.60 2.06
C GLN A 90 3.18 6.84 0.74
N PRO A 91 3.04 7.52 -0.40
CA PRO A 91 3.09 6.85 -1.67
C PRO A 91 4.51 6.52 -2.07
N SER A 92 4.59 5.49 -2.89
CA SER A 92 5.77 5.18 -3.69
C SER A 92 5.38 5.19 -5.15
N LEU A 93 6.32 5.57 -6.02
CA LEU A 93 6.21 5.40 -7.47
C LEU A 93 7.19 4.32 -7.92
N MET A 94 6.75 3.43 -8.81
CA MET A 94 7.61 2.43 -9.42
C MET A 94 7.98 2.89 -10.82
N THR A 95 9.25 3.24 -11.01
CA THR A 95 9.72 3.93 -12.22
C THR A 95 10.90 3.16 -12.80
N HIS A 96 10.98 3.11 -14.12
CA HIS A 96 12.11 2.56 -14.85
C HIS A 96 12.82 3.67 -15.62
N LEU A 97 14.14 3.72 -15.50
CA LEU A 97 15.02 4.56 -16.32
C LEU A 97 15.83 3.66 -17.24
N ASP A 98 15.94 4.01 -18.51
CA ASP A 98 16.91 3.38 -19.40
C ASP A 98 18.30 4.04 -19.27
N ALA A 99 19.28 3.50 -20.00
CA ALA A 99 20.66 3.98 -19.94
C ALA A 99 20.84 5.43 -20.42
N SER A 100 19.95 5.96 -21.26
CA SER A 100 20.03 7.36 -21.75
C SER A 100 19.83 8.37 -20.61
N MET A 101 19.24 7.92 -19.49
CA MET A 101 18.95 8.75 -18.32
C MET A 101 20.09 8.77 -17.29
N ALA A 102 21.17 8.00 -17.46
CA ALA A 102 22.21 7.74 -16.45
C ALA A 102 22.99 8.98 -15.94
N SER A 103 22.76 10.17 -16.50
CA SER A 103 23.37 11.43 -16.05
C SER A 103 22.44 12.64 -16.16
N ARG A 104 21.14 12.39 -16.36
CA ARG A 104 20.14 13.45 -16.46
C ARG A 104 19.73 13.93 -15.08
N ASN A 105 19.29 15.17 -15.00
CA ASN A 105 18.59 15.67 -13.83
C ASN A 105 17.09 15.42 -14.02
N LEU A 106 16.39 15.02 -12.96
CA LEU A 106 14.96 14.80 -12.94
C LEU A 106 14.30 15.75 -11.97
N LYS A 107 13.10 16.22 -12.30
CA LYS A 107 12.24 16.99 -11.40
C LYS A 107 10.98 16.19 -11.11
N LEU A 108 10.71 15.96 -9.83
CA LEU A 108 9.43 15.41 -9.38
C LEU A 108 8.61 16.53 -8.76
N LEU A 109 7.40 16.72 -9.28
CA LEU A 109 6.39 17.63 -8.77
C LEU A 109 5.14 16.83 -8.41
N VAL A 110 4.58 17.08 -7.23
CA VAL A 110 3.29 16.54 -6.81
C VAL A 110 2.40 17.71 -6.41
N THR A 111 1.20 17.73 -6.96
CA THR A 111 0.17 18.75 -6.74
C THR A 111 -1.10 18.12 -6.21
N ASP A 112 -1.85 18.86 -5.42
CA ASP A 112 -3.21 18.46 -5.04
C ASP A 112 -4.25 18.83 -6.12
N GLU A 113 -5.52 18.50 -5.87
CA GLU A 113 -6.65 18.81 -6.76
C GLU A 113 -6.82 20.29 -7.10
N SER A 114 -6.38 21.19 -6.23
CA SER A 114 -6.43 22.65 -6.44
C SER A 114 -5.23 23.18 -7.23
N GLY A 115 -4.27 22.30 -7.60
CA GLY A 115 -3.00 22.67 -8.21
C GLY A 115 -1.96 23.15 -7.19
N GLY A 116 -2.24 23.06 -5.89
CA GLY A 116 -1.31 23.43 -4.83
C GLY A 116 -0.11 22.47 -4.82
N ILE A 117 1.11 23.01 -4.77
CA ILE A 117 2.34 22.21 -4.74
C ILE A 117 2.48 21.55 -3.36
N GLN A 118 2.43 20.23 -3.34
CA GLN A 118 2.56 19.42 -2.12
C GLN A 118 3.97 18.88 -1.95
N TYR A 119 4.68 18.72 -3.07
CA TYR A 119 6.07 18.28 -3.08
C TYR A 119 6.75 18.69 -4.37
N GLU A 120 7.97 19.20 -4.28
CA GLU A 120 8.78 19.53 -5.45
C GLU A 120 10.26 19.30 -5.13
N LYS A 121 10.90 18.38 -5.85
CA LYS A 121 12.34 18.14 -5.73
C LYS A 121 13.01 17.86 -7.06
N THR A 122 14.30 18.20 -7.09
CA THR A 122 15.19 17.91 -8.20
C THR A 122 16.22 16.88 -7.78
N PHE A 123 16.46 15.92 -8.65
CA PHE A 123 17.36 14.81 -8.46
C PHE A 123 18.38 14.76 -9.57
N LYS A 124 19.58 14.32 -9.24
CA LYS A 124 20.55 13.81 -10.21
C LYS A 124 20.42 12.30 -10.27
N VAL A 125 20.35 11.73 -11.48
CA VAL A 125 20.48 10.28 -11.65
C VAL A 125 21.95 9.91 -11.48
N ALA A 126 22.24 9.06 -10.50
CA ALA A 126 23.58 8.59 -10.19
C ALA A 126 23.67 7.07 -10.29
N GLY A 127 24.56 6.59 -11.16
CA GLY A 127 24.89 5.17 -11.25
C GLY A 127 23.97 4.38 -12.17
N LYS A 128 23.38 3.29 -11.64
CA LYS A 128 22.67 2.29 -12.44
C LYS A 128 21.27 2.73 -12.80
N THR A 129 20.86 2.43 -14.02
CA THR A 129 19.50 2.62 -14.53
C THR A 129 18.75 1.28 -14.48
N GLY A 130 17.42 1.33 -14.54
CA GLY A 130 16.54 0.17 -14.42
C GLY A 130 15.27 0.50 -13.62
N LEU A 131 14.51 -0.54 -13.25
CA LEU A 131 13.34 -0.41 -12.39
C LEU A 131 13.79 -0.06 -10.97
N PHE A 132 13.24 1.01 -10.38
CA PHE A 132 13.49 1.42 -9.02
C PHE A 132 12.20 1.93 -8.37
N ARG A 133 12.20 2.00 -7.03
CA ARG A 133 11.11 2.59 -6.26
C ARG A 133 11.51 3.98 -5.77
N LEU A 134 10.59 4.93 -5.91
CA LEU A 134 10.71 6.29 -5.39
C LEU A 134 9.71 6.48 -4.26
N ASP A 135 10.17 6.41 -3.02
CA ASP A 135 9.37 6.66 -1.83
C ASP A 135 9.27 8.17 -1.58
N LEU A 136 8.06 8.72 -1.63
CA LEU A 136 7.86 10.16 -1.45
C LEU A 136 8.08 10.59 0.02
N GLY A 137 7.67 9.74 0.98
CA GLY A 137 7.83 9.99 2.41
C GLY A 137 9.29 10.15 2.83
N ASP A 138 10.17 9.25 2.37
CA ASP A 138 11.62 9.28 2.66
C ASP A 138 12.32 10.50 2.08
N ARG A 139 11.67 11.19 1.13
CA ARG A 139 12.18 12.43 0.53
C ARG A 139 11.54 13.67 1.14
N GLY A 140 10.81 13.54 2.23
CA GLY A 140 10.23 14.67 2.95
C GLY A 140 8.90 15.19 2.37
N ALA A 141 8.24 14.41 1.51
CA ALA A 141 6.85 14.70 1.18
C ALA A 141 5.96 14.51 2.42
N GLY A 142 5.00 15.42 2.60
CA GLY A 142 3.98 15.27 3.64
C GLY A 142 3.10 14.05 3.41
N ALA A 143 2.48 13.56 4.48
CA ALA A 143 1.48 12.50 4.38
C ALA A 143 0.28 12.98 3.53
N MET A 144 -0.08 12.22 2.49
CA MET A 144 -1.23 12.54 1.65
C MET A 144 -2.51 12.49 2.47
N ARG A 145 -3.44 13.42 2.27
CA ARG A 145 -4.74 13.44 2.94
C ARG A 145 -5.63 12.36 2.35
N ALA A 146 -6.49 11.79 3.18
CA ALA A 146 -7.40 10.77 2.71
C ALA A 146 -8.52 11.40 1.86
N ASN A 147 -9.01 10.64 0.88
CA ASN A 147 -10.04 11.01 -0.10
C ASN A 147 -9.67 12.23 -0.95
N GLN A 148 -8.37 12.40 -1.22
CA GLN A 148 -7.86 13.46 -2.07
C GLN A 148 -7.08 12.85 -3.22
N ASP A 149 -7.30 13.39 -4.42
CA ASP A 149 -6.52 13.10 -5.60
C ASP A 149 -5.29 14.02 -5.66
N TYR A 150 -4.17 13.46 -6.11
CA TYR A 150 -2.94 14.20 -6.36
C TYR A 150 -2.47 13.92 -7.77
N THR A 151 -1.90 14.93 -8.43
CA THR A 151 -1.26 14.76 -9.74
C THR A 151 0.24 14.85 -9.56
N TRP A 152 0.96 13.85 -10.06
CA TRP A 152 2.41 13.83 -10.05
C TRP A 152 2.96 14.01 -11.47
N PHE A 153 4.13 14.64 -11.55
CA PHE A 153 4.89 14.87 -12.78
C PHE A 153 6.35 14.52 -12.52
N LEU A 154 6.92 13.65 -13.35
CA LEU A 154 8.35 13.35 -13.37
C LEU A 154 8.92 13.80 -14.71
N SER A 155 9.68 14.90 -14.70
CA SER A 155 10.22 15.51 -15.91
C SER A 155 11.73 15.35 -15.97
N ALA A 156 12.26 14.99 -17.13
CA ALA A 156 13.68 15.11 -17.43
C ALA A 156 14.02 16.60 -17.59
N LEU A 157 14.92 17.10 -16.74
CA LEU A 157 15.45 18.44 -16.92
C LEU A 157 16.40 18.48 -18.11
N PRO A 158 16.58 19.66 -18.71
CA PRO A 158 17.47 19.85 -19.84
C PRO A 158 18.92 19.81 -19.38
N GLU A 159 19.82 19.41 -20.27
CA GLU A 159 21.25 19.45 -20.00
C GLU A 159 21.78 20.89 -19.90
N ASN A 160 21.21 21.82 -20.67
CA ASN A 160 21.57 23.23 -20.63
C ASN A 160 20.32 24.13 -20.49
N PRO A 161 19.95 24.51 -19.25
CA PRO A 161 18.78 25.37 -19.01
C PRO A 161 18.98 26.82 -19.45
N ASN A 162 20.21 27.22 -19.82
CA ASN A 162 20.55 28.61 -20.19
C ASN A 162 20.63 28.81 -21.71
N SER A 163 20.20 27.83 -22.52
CA SER A 163 20.17 27.97 -23.98
C SER A 163 19.10 29.00 -24.40
N LEU A 164 19.43 29.93 -25.30
CA LEU A 164 18.53 31.00 -25.75
C LEU A 164 17.28 30.51 -26.50
N ASN A 165 17.24 29.23 -26.89
CA ASN A 165 16.10 28.58 -27.56
C ASN A 165 15.44 27.52 -26.66
N PHE A 166 15.40 27.78 -25.35
CA PHE A 166 14.96 26.81 -24.35
C PHE A 166 13.43 26.68 -24.28
N ASP A 167 12.89 25.60 -24.83
CA ASP A 167 11.48 25.22 -24.68
C ASP A 167 11.33 24.06 -23.68
N THR A 168 10.81 24.38 -22.50
CA THR A 168 10.52 23.38 -21.45
C THR A 168 9.43 22.39 -21.83
N SER A 169 8.56 22.72 -22.79
CA SER A 169 7.41 21.89 -23.18
C SER A 169 7.82 20.61 -23.92
N GLN A 170 9.04 20.59 -24.47
CA GLN A 170 9.63 19.45 -25.18
C GLN A 170 10.30 18.44 -24.24
N ASN A 171 10.42 18.75 -22.95
CA ASN A 171 11.09 17.87 -22.01
C ASN A 171 10.26 16.61 -21.75
N PRO A 172 10.85 15.41 -21.90
CA PRO A 172 10.18 14.17 -21.57
C PRO A 172 9.60 14.22 -20.16
N THR A 173 8.28 14.07 -20.06
CA THR A 173 7.54 14.15 -18.80
C THR A 173 6.58 12.98 -18.69
N LEU A 174 6.68 12.26 -17.57
CA LEU A 174 5.70 11.30 -17.13
C LEU A 174 4.73 11.99 -16.17
N SER A 175 3.47 11.59 -16.19
CA SER A 175 2.48 12.06 -15.24
C SER A 175 1.46 10.99 -14.91
N GLY A 176 0.80 11.14 -13.76
CA GLY A 176 -0.31 10.30 -13.37
C GLY A 176 -1.02 10.83 -12.14
N LYS A 177 -2.01 10.07 -11.66
CA LYS A 177 -2.76 10.42 -10.46
C LYS A 177 -2.48 9.47 -9.32
N LEU A 178 -2.50 9.99 -8.10
CA LEU A 178 -2.53 9.24 -6.85
C LEU A 178 -3.86 9.52 -6.17
N ARG A 179 -4.48 8.50 -5.59
CA ARG A 179 -5.69 8.67 -4.79
C ARG A 179 -5.56 7.93 -3.48
N ARG A 180 -5.53 8.64 -2.36
CA ARG A 180 -5.56 8.02 -1.03
C ARG A 180 -7.00 7.75 -0.63
N LEU A 181 -7.31 6.52 -0.23
CA LEU A 181 -8.65 6.15 0.20
C LEU A 181 -8.74 6.08 1.73
N SER A 182 -9.84 6.58 2.29
CA SER A 182 -10.13 6.52 3.73
C SER A 182 -11.06 5.38 4.10
N PRO A 183 -11.19 5.04 5.39
CA PRO A 183 -12.23 4.13 5.84
C PRO A 183 -13.64 4.73 5.78
N GLY A 184 -14.59 4.01 5.17
CA GLY A 184 -16.04 4.28 5.34
C GLY A 184 -16.72 5.13 4.26
N GLU A 185 -16.02 5.57 3.23
CA GLU A 185 -16.65 6.10 2.01
C GLU A 185 -17.16 5.00 1.07
N CYS A 186 -18.13 5.32 0.22
CA CYS A 186 -18.68 4.36 -0.74
C CYS A 186 -17.59 3.89 -1.72
N GLY A 187 -17.31 2.59 -1.78
CA GLY A 187 -16.21 2.04 -2.58
C GLY A 187 -14.80 2.16 -1.97
N SER A 188 -14.70 2.48 -0.68
CA SER A 188 -13.44 2.71 0.02
C SER A 188 -13.01 1.57 0.95
N LEU A 189 -11.88 1.78 1.65
CA LEU A 189 -11.31 0.88 2.63
C LEU A 189 -12.32 0.60 3.77
N SER A 190 -12.48 -0.66 4.22
CA SER A 190 -13.32 -0.91 5.40
C SER A 190 -12.57 -0.49 6.68
N ALA A 191 -13.29 -0.09 7.73
CA ALA A 191 -12.67 0.23 9.03
C ALA A 191 -11.91 -0.96 9.63
N GLU A 192 -12.39 -2.18 9.40
CA GLU A 192 -11.73 -3.41 9.82
C GLU A 192 -10.43 -3.64 9.03
N THR A 193 -10.46 -3.50 7.71
CA THR A 193 -9.28 -3.64 6.86
C THR A 193 -8.23 -2.59 7.21
N ALA A 194 -8.64 -1.34 7.46
CA ALA A 194 -7.74 -0.29 7.93
C ALA A 194 -7.04 -0.63 9.26
N ARG A 195 -7.80 -1.17 10.23
CA ARG A 195 -7.24 -1.63 11.52
C ARG A 195 -6.27 -2.79 11.35
N ARG A 196 -6.55 -3.71 10.42
CA ARG A 196 -5.66 -4.84 10.10
C ARG A 196 -4.38 -4.36 9.42
N LEU A 197 -4.48 -3.44 8.46
CA LEU A 197 -3.31 -2.84 7.80
C LEU A 197 -2.37 -2.15 8.80
N ALA A 198 -2.92 -1.36 9.73
CA ALA A 198 -2.13 -0.64 10.73
C ALA A 198 -1.33 -1.55 11.68
N LYS A 199 -1.70 -2.82 11.82
CA LYS A 199 -1.07 -3.80 12.72
C LYS A 199 -0.29 -4.90 12.00
N ALA A 200 -0.43 -4.98 10.68
CA ALA A 200 0.16 -6.05 9.90
C ALA A 200 1.65 -5.79 9.67
N GLU A 201 2.45 -6.86 9.70
CA GLU A 201 3.82 -6.83 9.20
C GLU A 201 3.84 -6.57 7.69
N PRO A 202 4.92 -6.02 7.11
CA PRO A 202 4.95 -5.57 5.71
C PRO A 202 4.49 -6.62 4.68
N LEU A 203 4.90 -7.89 4.82
CA LEU A 203 4.45 -8.95 3.90
C LEU A 203 2.94 -9.21 4.00
N GLN A 204 2.39 -9.15 5.21
CA GLN A 204 0.95 -9.30 5.44
C GLN A 204 0.18 -8.04 5.00
N GLN A 205 0.77 -6.85 5.12
CA GLN A 205 0.21 -5.61 4.59
C GLN A 205 0.06 -5.70 3.07
N ALA A 206 1.13 -6.08 2.36
CA ALA A 206 1.08 -6.27 0.91
C ALA A 206 -0.06 -7.21 0.51
N ARG A 207 -0.24 -8.31 1.25
CA ARG A 207 -1.32 -9.27 1.03
C ARG A 207 -2.70 -8.64 1.16
N ILE A 208 -2.94 -7.89 2.23
CA ILE A 208 -4.23 -7.22 2.42
C ILE A 208 -4.47 -6.21 1.29
N VAL A 209 -3.47 -5.39 0.98
CA VAL A 209 -3.53 -4.36 -0.07
C VAL A 209 -3.86 -4.97 -1.43
N TYR A 210 -3.30 -6.14 -1.75
CA TYR A 210 -3.61 -6.81 -3.00
C TYR A 210 -4.91 -7.61 -2.96
N GLU A 211 -5.02 -8.60 -2.08
CA GLU A 211 -6.09 -9.59 -2.13
C GLU A 211 -7.45 -9.00 -1.76
N GLU A 212 -7.47 -7.99 -0.89
CA GLU A 212 -8.72 -7.37 -0.42
C GLU A 212 -9.03 -6.07 -1.17
N LEU A 213 -8.02 -5.25 -1.45
CA LEU A 213 -8.23 -3.93 -2.06
C LEU A 213 -7.94 -3.88 -3.57
N GLY A 214 -7.19 -4.84 -4.11
CA GLY A 214 -6.81 -4.85 -5.52
C GLY A 214 -5.75 -3.80 -5.89
N TYR A 215 -5.10 -3.16 -4.92
CA TYR A 215 -4.11 -2.09 -5.19
C TYR A 215 -2.75 -2.70 -5.48
N TRP A 216 -2.63 -3.29 -6.66
CA TRP A 216 -1.44 -4.05 -7.05
C TRP A 216 -0.15 -3.22 -7.00
N HIS A 217 -0.22 -1.93 -7.37
CA HIS A 217 0.96 -1.06 -7.38
C HIS A 217 1.50 -0.82 -5.97
N GLU A 218 0.63 -0.50 -5.01
CA GLU A 218 1.03 -0.32 -3.60
C GLU A 218 1.52 -1.64 -2.99
N SER A 219 0.87 -2.76 -3.32
CA SER A 219 1.37 -4.08 -2.91
C SER A 219 2.78 -4.36 -3.45
N ALA A 220 3.04 -4.07 -4.73
CA ALA A 220 4.38 -4.26 -5.31
C ALA A 220 5.43 -3.37 -4.63
N ALA A 221 5.07 -2.12 -4.31
CA ALA A 221 5.94 -1.23 -3.54
C ALA A 221 6.29 -1.83 -2.17
N ILE A 222 5.30 -2.32 -1.41
CA ILE A 222 5.55 -2.95 -0.10
C ILE A 222 6.38 -4.23 -0.25
N LEU A 223 6.09 -5.10 -1.23
CA LEU A 223 6.87 -6.32 -1.45
C LEU A 223 8.35 -6.01 -1.75
N SER A 224 8.62 -4.98 -2.53
CA SER A 224 10.01 -4.56 -2.77
C SER A 224 10.71 -4.06 -1.51
N GLN A 225 9.98 -3.50 -0.53
CA GLN A 225 10.54 -3.16 0.80
C GLN A 225 10.95 -4.43 1.54
N VAL A 226 10.05 -5.43 1.60
CA VAL A 226 10.30 -6.72 2.24
C VAL A 226 11.56 -7.38 1.68
N ILE A 227 11.71 -7.37 0.35
CA ILE A 227 12.84 -8.00 -0.34
C ILE A 227 14.16 -7.27 -0.06
N ALA A 228 14.14 -5.94 -0.06
CA ALA A 228 15.32 -5.11 0.12
C ALA A 228 15.79 -5.02 1.59
N ASP A 229 14.89 -5.15 2.56
CA ASP A 229 15.22 -4.97 3.98
C ASP A 229 16.19 -6.06 4.47
N PRO A 230 17.41 -5.71 4.95
CA PRO A 230 18.36 -6.68 5.47
C PRO A 230 17.86 -7.46 6.70
N LYS A 231 16.89 -6.94 7.45
CA LYS A 231 16.34 -7.57 8.66
C LYS A 231 15.27 -8.62 8.36
N THR A 232 14.69 -8.60 7.16
CA THR A 232 13.70 -9.59 6.74
C THR A 232 14.32 -10.97 6.57
N SER A 233 13.68 -12.01 7.12
CA SER A 233 14.14 -13.39 7.01
C SER A 233 14.19 -13.89 5.56
N ALA A 234 15.09 -14.82 5.26
CA ALA A 234 15.22 -15.40 3.91
C ALA A 234 13.91 -16.02 3.40
N ALA A 235 13.15 -16.68 4.28
CA ALA A 235 11.85 -17.27 3.95
C ALA A 235 10.82 -16.20 3.55
N ALA A 236 10.74 -15.08 4.29
CA ALA A 236 9.83 -13.99 3.96
C ALA A 236 10.23 -13.27 2.67
N LYS A 237 11.54 -13.13 2.39
CA LYS A 237 12.03 -12.60 1.10
C LYS A 237 11.65 -13.49 -0.07
N GLU A 238 11.76 -14.80 0.10
CA GLU A 238 11.39 -15.76 -0.93
C GLU A 238 9.87 -15.73 -1.20
N GLU A 239 9.05 -15.67 -0.15
CA GLU A 239 7.60 -15.47 -0.31
C GLU A 239 7.30 -14.15 -1.03
N ALA A 240 7.97 -13.06 -0.64
CA ALA A 240 7.78 -11.76 -1.27
C ALA A 240 8.15 -11.75 -2.76
N ARG A 241 9.21 -12.46 -3.17
CA ARG A 241 9.58 -12.60 -4.59
C ARG A 241 8.54 -13.37 -5.40
N ARG A 242 7.96 -14.43 -4.82
CA ARG A 242 6.88 -15.18 -5.48
C ARG A 242 5.63 -14.31 -5.63
N ALA A 243 5.24 -13.61 -4.56
CA ALA A 243 4.12 -12.68 -4.58
C ALA A 243 4.36 -11.55 -5.59
N TRP A 244 5.58 -11.02 -5.68
CA TRP A 244 5.95 -10.01 -6.65
C TRP A 244 5.66 -10.44 -8.08
N GLY A 245 6.08 -11.65 -8.48
CA GLY A 245 5.82 -12.18 -9.82
C GLY A 245 4.32 -12.25 -10.13
N GLN A 246 3.50 -12.63 -9.15
CA GLN A 246 2.05 -12.68 -9.31
C GLN A 246 1.43 -11.28 -9.43
N VAL A 247 1.86 -10.34 -8.59
CA VAL A 247 1.40 -8.94 -8.61
C VAL A 247 1.76 -8.27 -9.94
N MET A 248 2.99 -8.43 -10.42
CA MET A 248 3.44 -7.85 -11.69
C MET A 248 2.72 -8.45 -12.89
N ASN A 249 2.52 -9.76 -12.92
CA ASN A 249 1.80 -10.40 -14.00
C ASN A 249 0.33 -9.90 -14.07
N GLN A 250 -0.36 -9.83 -12.93
CA GLN A 250 -1.73 -9.30 -12.89
C GLN A 250 -1.82 -7.79 -13.16
N GLY A 251 -0.79 -7.03 -12.78
CA GLY A 251 -0.68 -5.61 -13.09
C GLY A 251 -0.45 -5.30 -14.58
N GLY A 252 -0.27 -6.32 -15.43
CA GLY A 252 0.00 -6.15 -16.86
C GLY A 252 1.48 -5.88 -17.17
N HIS A 253 2.37 -6.28 -16.27
CA HIS A 253 3.81 -6.05 -16.31
C HIS A 253 4.61 -7.37 -16.25
N PRO A 254 4.33 -8.36 -17.12
CA PRO A 254 5.00 -9.66 -17.09
C PRO A 254 6.52 -9.55 -17.25
N GLU A 255 7.02 -8.52 -17.95
CA GLU A 255 8.45 -8.25 -18.12
C GLU A 255 9.19 -8.01 -16.79
N PHE A 256 8.49 -7.54 -15.76
CA PHE A 256 9.09 -7.22 -14.46
C PHE A 256 8.94 -8.37 -13.44
N THR A 257 8.36 -9.51 -13.82
CA THR A 257 8.11 -10.64 -12.89
C THR A 257 9.38 -11.24 -12.28
N GLN A 258 10.50 -11.17 -13.01
CA GLN A 258 11.82 -11.63 -12.54
C GLN A 258 12.77 -10.47 -12.20
N GLN A 259 12.38 -9.23 -12.52
CA GLN A 259 13.21 -8.05 -12.27
C GLN A 259 12.81 -7.39 -10.96
N MET A 260 13.72 -7.40 -9.98
CA MET A 260 13.53 -6.67 -8.73
C MET A 260 13.93 -5.20 -8.89
N PRO A 261 13.29 -4.28 -8.15
CA PRO A 261 13.72 -2.90 -8.10
C PRO A 261 15.15 -2.80 -7.56
N ILE A 262 15.98 -2.01 -8.22
CA ILE A 262 17.27 -1.59 -7.68
C ILE A 262 17.06 -0.49 -6.62
N PRO A 263 18.05 -0.26 -5.74
CA PRO A 263 18.05 0.95 -4.91
C PRO A 263 17.88 2.20 -5.78
N SER A 264 17.11 3.18 -5.28
CA SER A 264 16.84 4.41 -6.03
C SER A 264 18.15 5.07 -6.49
N PRO A 265 18.36 5.25 -7.81
CA PRO A 265 19.55 5.93 -8.33
C PRO A 265 19.46 7.46 -8.18
N LEU A 266 18.37 7.96 -7.59
CA LEU A 266 18.11 9.39 -7.49
C LEU A 266 18.78 9.97 -6.24
N VAL A 267 19.74 10.86 -6.48
CA VAL A 267 20.38 11.66 -5.45
C VAL A 267 19.75 13.04 -5.45
N GLU A 268 19.22 13.44 -4.31
CA GLU A 268 18.61 14.76 -4.16
C GLU A 268 19.67 15.85 -4.34
N MET A 269 19.36 16.85 -5.16
CA MET A 269 20.23 18.01 -5.32
C MET A 269 19.92 18.99 -4.19
N LYS A 270 20.95 19.35 -3.42
CA LYS A 270 20.85 20.47 -2.48
C LYS A 270 20.67 21.75 -3.31
N ARG A 271 19.62 22.50 -3.01
CA ARG A 271 19.46 23.87 -3.51
C ARG A 271 20.49 24.78 -2.86
#